data_AF-A0A0F2Q846-F1
#
_entry.id   AF-A0A0F2Q846-F1
#
_cell.length_a   1.000
_cell.length_b   1.000
_cell.length_c   1.000
_cell.angle_alpha   90.00
_cell.angle_beta   90.00
_cell.angle_gamma   90.00
#
_symmetry.space_group_name_H-M   'P 1'
#
loop_
_entity.id
_entity.type
_entity.pdbx_description
1 polymer ?
#
loop_
_entity_poly.entity_id
_entity_poly.type
_entity_poly.pdbx_seq_one_letter_code
_entity_poly.pdbx_strand_id
1 'polypeptide(L)'
;MEIVVLGFLIIPNLFSFIVVGYDKYQAKNRGWRVPERSLFLMAAAGGAIGVYLGMGAFRHKTKHGKFYYGIPILIIVNLLIYFLLFNKFML
;
A
#
# COMPACT_ATOMS: atom_id res chain seq x y z
N MET A 1 -19.18 -1.53 -14.20
CA MET A 1 -17.78 -1.07 -14.24
C MET A 1 -17.31 -0.47 -12.92
N GLU A 2 -18.14 0.33 -12.25
CA GLU A 2 -17.79 0.94 -10.95
C GLU A 2 -17.37 -0.10 -9.89
N ILE A 3 -18.10 -1.21 -9.79
CA ILE A 3 -17.78 -2.31 -8.87
C ILE A 3 -16.38 -2.90 -9.15
N VAL A 4 -15.97 -2.97 -10.42
CA VAL A 4 -14.63 -3.48 -10.81
C VAL A 4 -13.56 -2.50 -10.35
N VAL A 5 -13.74 -1.20 -10.59
CA VAL A 5 -12.81 -0.15 -10.14
C VAL A 5 -12.69 -0.12 -8.62
N LEU A 6 -13.80 -0.24 -7.89
CA LEU A 6 -13.81 -0.33 -6.44
C LEU A 6 -13.08 -1.59 -5.93
N GLY A 7 -13.25 -2.73 -6.60
CA GLY A 7 -12.51 -3.95 -6.29
C GLY A 7 -10.99 -3.77 -6.45
N PHE A 8 -10.56 -3.11 -7.53
CA PHE A 8 -9.16 -2.76 -7.78
C PHE A 8 -8.58 -1.74 -6.78
N LEU A 9 -9.43 -0.98 -6.08
CA LEU A 9 -9.00 -0.10 -4.99
C LEU A 9 -8.93 -0.85 -3.66
N ILE A 10 -9.98 -1.60 -3.30
CA ILE A 10 -10.13 -2.13 -1.95
C ILE A 10 -9.20 -3.33 -1.72
N ILE A 11 -9.15 -4.28 -2.66
CA ILE A 11 -8.43 -5.54 -2.50
C ILE A 11 -6.92 -5.33 -2.26
N PRO A 12 -6.18 -4.60 -3.12
CA PRO A 12 -4.73 -4.45 -2.91
C PRO A 12 -4.40 -3.62 -1.66
N ASN A 13 -5.24 -2.67 -1.29
CA ASN A 13 -5.03 -1.88 -0.05
C ASN A 13 -5.27 -2.74 1.19
N LEU A 14 -6.34 -3.54 1.22
CA LEU A 14 -6.59 -4.45 2.35
C LEU A 14 -5.49 -5.50 2.48
N PHE A 15 -5.07 -6.10 1.36
CA PHE A 15 -3.98 -7.07 1.35
C PHE A 15 -2.67 -6.45 1.85
N SER A 16 -2.30 -5.27 1.34
CA SER A 16 -1.08 -4.58 1.74
C SER A 16 -1.09 -4.20 3.23
N PHE A 17 -2.24 -3.76 3.76
CA PHE A 17 -2.40 -3.47 5.18
C PHE A 17 -2.12 -4.71 6.05
N ILE A 18 -2.70 -5.85 5.70
CA ILE A 18 -2.48 -7.12 6.40
C ILE A 18 -1.00 -7.52 6.36
N VAL A 19 -0.34 -7.38 5.20
CA VAL A 19 1.08 -7.75 5.07
C VAL A 19 1.99 -6.86 5.92
N VAL A 20 1.69 -5.55 6.06
CA VAL A 20 2.44 -4.68 6.98
C VAL A 20 2.25 -5.11 8.44
N GLY A 21 1.02 -5.49 8.81
CA GLY A 21 0.73 -6.04 10.13
C GLY A 21 1.47 -7.35 10.41
N TYR A 22 1.50 -8.25 9.42
CA TYR A 22 2.27 -9.48 9.48
C TYR A 22 3.78 -9.21 9.63
N ASP A 23 4.34 -8.26 8.87
CA ASP A 23 5.76 -7.88 9.00
C ASP A 23 6.07 -7.36 10.42
N LYS A 24 5.15 -6.60 11.04
CA LYS A 24 5.28 -6.16 12.43
C LYS A 24 5.25 -7.33 13.41
N TYR A 25 4.34 -8.29 13.21
CA TYR A 25 4.24 -9.49 14.04
C TYR A 25 5.52 -10.32 13.98
N GLN A 26 6.04 -10.57 12.77
CA GLN A 26 7.29 -11.29 12.55
C GLN A 26 8.48 -10.56 13.19
N ALA A 27 8.52 -9.22 13.12
CA ALA A 27 9.56 -8.44 13.77
C ALA A 27 9.57 -8.58 15.30
N LYS A 28 8.40 -8.76 15.93
CA LYS A 28 8.29 -9.01 17.38
C LYS A 28 8.70 -10.43 17.76
N ASN A 29 8.37 -11.42 16.93
CA ASN A 29 8.56 -12.84 17.22
C ASN A 29 9.86 -13.43 16.65
N ARG A 30 10.77 -12.58 16.16
CA ARG A 30 12.02 -13.01 15.48
C ARG A 30 11.78 -13.94 14.28
N GLY A 31 10.62 -13.80 13.64
CA GLY A 31 10.26 -14.55 12.44
C GLY A 31 10.86 -13.97 11.17
N TRP A 32 10.60 -14.63 10.04
CA TRP A 32 10.99 -14.15 8.71
C TRP A 32 10.25 -12.85 8.39
N ARG A 33 11.01 -11.77 8.16
CA ARG A 33 10.46 -10.43 7.83
C ARG A 33 10.16 -10.29 6.35
N VAL A 34 9.16 -9.48 6.03
CA VAL A 34 8.79 -9.19 4.64
C VAL A 34 9.87 -8.28 4.03
N PRO A 35 10.43 -8.63 2.87
CA PRO A 35 11.39 -7.78 2.19
C PRO A 35 10.80 -6.40 1.89
N GLU A 36 11.57 -5.32 2.11
CA GLU A 36 11.09 -3.96 1.88
C GLU A 36 10.62 -3.75 0.44
N ARG A 37 11.34 -4.36 -0.51
CA ARG A 37 10.99 -4.34 -1.92
C ARG A 37 9.57 -4.85 -2.17
N SER A 38 9.13 -5.91 -1.48
CA SER A 38 7.78 -6.44 -1.62
C SER A 38 6.73 -5.45 -1.14
N LEU A 39 6.99 -4.73 -0.04
CA LEU A 39 6.10 -3.66 0.46
C LEU A 39 5.98 -2.51 -0.56
N PHE A 40 7.09 -2.09 -1.17
CA PHE A 40 7.07 -1.07 -2.23
C PHE A 40 6.40 -1.55 -3.51
N LEU A 41 6.58 -2.81 -3.90
CA LEU A 41 5.92 -3.39 -5.07
C LEU A 41 4.40 -3.46 -4.88
N MET A 42 3.93 -3.88 -3.70
CA MET A 42 2.50 -3.87 -3.39
C MET A 42 1.93 -2.44 -3.37
N ALA A 43 2.68 -1.48 -2.80
CA ALA A 43 2.29 -0.08 -2.86
C ALA A 43 2.20 0.43 -4.30
N ALA A 44 3.18 0.13 -5.15
CA ALA A 44 3.19 0.51 -6.56
C ALA A 44 2.04 -0.15 -7.36
N ALA A 45 1.64 -1.37 -7.00
CA ALA A 45 0.58 -2.13 -7.65
C ALA A 45 -0.85 -1.71 -7.25
N GLY A 46 -1.05 -0.61 -6.52
CA GLY A 46 -2.38 -0.13 -6.10
C GLY A 46 -2.61 -0.16 -4.58
N GLY A 47 -1.66 -0.71 -3.81
CA GLY A 47 -1.80 -0.93 -2.37
C GLY A 47 -1.22 0.17 -1.48
N ALA A 48 -0.85 1.33 -2.06
CA ALA A 48 -0.04 2.34 -1.36
C ALA A 48 -0.74 2.88 -0.09
N ILE A 49 -2.06 3.11 -0.15
CA ILE A 49 -2.85 3.58 0.99
C ILE A 49 -2.87 2.52 2.10
N GLY A 50 -3.01 1.24 1.74
CA GLY A 50 -2.98 0.11 2.66
C GLY A 50 -1.65 -0.02 3.39
N VAL A 51 -0.54 0.13 2.65
CA VAL A 51 0.81 0.17 3.27
C VAL A 51 0.92 1.34 4.24
N TYR A 52 0.49 2.53 3.83
CA TYR A 52 0.58 3.74 4.65
C TYR A 52 -0.25 3.64 5.95
N LEU A 53 -1.50 3.19 5.84
CA LEU A 53 -2.36 2.96 6.98
C LEU A 53 -1.78 1.87 7.90
N GLY A 54 -1.22 0.81 7.33
CA GLY A 54 -0.55 -0.25 8.09
C GLY A 54 0.66 0.28 8.86
N MET A 55 1.48 1.12 8.24
CA MET A 55 2.63 1.75 8.90
C MET A 55 2.19 2.54 10.14
N GLY A 56 1.14 3.36 10.00
CA GLY A 56 0.57 4.14 11.09
C GLY A 56 -0.03 3.27 12.20
N ALA A 57 -0.94 2.36 11.84
CA ALA A 57 -1.69 1.51 12.77
C ALA A 57 -0.75 0.60 13.59
N PHE A 58 0.24 -0.02 12.93
CA PHE A 58 1.17 -0.93 13.58
C PHE A 58 2.43 -0.24 14.12
N ARG A 59 2.54 1.09 13.94
CA ARG A 59 3.73 1.90 14.25
C ARG A 59 4.98 1.21 13.74
N HIS A 60 4.95 0.83 12.47
CA HIS A 60 5.99 0.04 11.82
C HIS A 60 6.59 0.82 10.65
N LYS A 61 7.92 0.93 10.61
CA LYS A 61 8.67 1.65 9.57
C LYS A 61 8.29 3.14 9.40
N THR A 62 7.67 3.77 10.40
CA THR A 62 7.27 5.19 10.37
C THR A 62 8.43 6.18 10.40
N LYS A 63 9.60 5.78 10.94
CA LYS A 63 10.84 6.59 10.96
C LYS A 63 11.83 6.21 9.86
N HIS A 64 11.47 5.27 8.99
CA HIS A 64 12.36 4.79 7.95
C HIS A 64 12.26 5.71 6.74
N GLY A 65 13.28 6.52 6.46
CA GLY A 65 13.23 7.59 5.45
C GLY A 65 12.69 7.12 4.08
N LYS A 66 13.11 5.93 3.62
CA LYS A 66 12.58 5.34 2.38
C LYS A 66 11.06 5.17 2.40
N PHE A 67 10.48 4.69 3.50
CA PHE A 67 9.04 4.48 3.63
C PHE A 67 8.29 5.81 3.86
N TYR A 68 8.87 6.68 4.70
CA TYR A 68 8.29 7.97 5.04
C TYR A 68 8.08 8.85 3.80
N TYR A 69 9.03 8.88 2.87
CA TYR A 69 8.88 9.63 1.61
C TYR A 69 8.31 8.78 0.47
N GLY A 70 8.77 7.53 0.33
CA GLY A 70 8.42 6.70 -0.81
C GLY A 70 6.96 6.27 -0.85
N ILE A 71 6.34 5.96 0.30
CA ILE A 71 4.93 5.54 0.32
C ILE A 71 3.98 6.71 -0.02
N PRO A 72 4.11 7.92 0.56
CA PRO A 72 3.30 9.07 0.12
C PRO A 72 3.44 9.40 -1.36
N ILE A 73 4.65 9.31 -1.92
CA ILE A 73 4.86 9.50 -3.37
C ILE A 73 4.05 8.46 -4.16
N LEU A 74 4.08 7.20 -3.76
CA LEU A 74 3.30 6.14 -4.42
C LEU A 74 1.79 6.34 -4.27
N ILE A 75 1.30 6.91 -3.16
CA ILE A 75 -0.11 7.29 -3.03
C ILE A 75 -0.49 8.31 -4.09
N ILE A 76 0.33 9.36 -4.28
CA ILE A 76 0.07 10.39 -5.31
C ILE A 76 0.04 9.76 -6.70
N VAL A 77 1.00 8.88 -7.02
CA VAL A 77 1.05 8.16 -8.30
C VAL A 77 -0.19 7.29 -8.49
N ASN A 78 -0.61 6.55 -7.47
CA ASN A 78 -1.82 5.71 -7.52
C ASN A 78 -3.07 6.57 -7.77
N LEU A 79 -3.23 7.67 -7.05
CA LEU A 79 -4.37 8.59 -7.24
C LEU A 79 -4.42 9.17 -8.66
N LEU A 80 -3.27 9.57 -9.22
CA LEU A 80 -3.19 10.04 -10.61
C LEU A 80 -3.60 8.96 -11.60
N ILE A 81 -3.11 7.73 -11.43
CA ILE A 81 -3.49 6.60 -12.29
C ILE A 81 -5.00 6.34 -12.21
N TYR A 82 -5.56 6.29 -11.00
CA TYR A 82 -7.00 6.07 -10.82
C TYR A 82 -7.83 7.19 -11.43
N PHE A 83 -7.41 8.45 -11.28
CA PHE A 83 -8.09 9.59 -11.90
C PHE A 83 -8.08 9.52 -13.44
N LEU A 84 -6.93 9.20 -14.03
CA LEU A 84 -6.82 9.04 -15.49
C LEU A 84 -7.66 7.88 -16.02
N LEU A 85 -7.66 6.74 -15.31
CA LEU A 85 -8.50 5.60 -15.65
C LEU A 85 -9.98 5.94 -15.54
N PHE A 86 -10.39 6.60 -14.46
CA PHE A 86 -11.78 7.00 -14.25
C PHE A 86 -12.29 7.92 -15.36
N ASN A 87 -11.51 8.96 -15.72
CA ASN A 87 -11.88 9.90 -16.79
C ASN A 87 -11.96 9.24 -18.16
N LYS A 88 -11.06 8.29 -18.48
CA LYS A 88 -11.09 7.57 -19.75
C LYS A 88 -12.31 6.65 -19.88
N PHE A 89 -12.85 6.16 -18.77
CA PHE A 89 -13.99 5.23 -18.75
C PHE A 89 -15.36 5.92 -18.66
N MET A 90 -15.40 7.19 -18.25
CA MET A 90 -16.62 8.02 -18.17
C MET A 90 -16.90 8.85 -19.43
N LEU A 91 -15.90 8.96 -20.34
CA LEU A 91 -16.02 9.51 -21.69
C LEU A 91 -16.29 8.38 -22.70
#